data_AF-A0A0F7U8Q6-F1
#
_entry.id   AF-A0A0F7U8Q6-F1
#
_cell.length_a   1.000
_cell.length_b   1.000
_cell.length_c   1.000
_cell.angle_alpha   90.00
_cell.angle_beta   90.00
_cell.angle_gamma   90.00
#
_symmetry.space_group_name_H-M   'P 1'
#
loop_
_entity.id
_entity.type
_entity.pdbx_description
1 polymer ?
#
loop_
_entity_poly.entity_id
_entity_poly.type
_entity_poly.pdbx_seq_one_letter_code
_entity_poly.pdbx_strand_id
1 'polypeptide(L)'
;MATFDSSASSSSSFVFPPFFPLVRKECEAQATAFFACVEGANVPGDAGETLKGLQHCRSSSEAYHACTRKSLADPKAPLPTVFVDFQPPKRTSK
;
A
#
# COMPACT_ATOMS: atom_id res chain seq x y z
N MET A 1 27.94 15.66 -35.23
CA MET A 1 26.91 15.94 -34.21
C MET A 1 25.80 14.92 -34.40
N ALA A 2 25.59 14.01 -33.46
CA ALA A 2 24.43 13.14 -33.42
C ALA A 2 23.98 13.07 -31.96
N THR A 3 22.87 13.73 -31.66
CA THR A 3 22.20 13.74 -30.35
C THR A 3 21.40 12.45 -30.22
N PHE A 4 21.82 11.56 -29.31
CA PHE A 4 20.99 10.44 -28.90
C PHE A 4 19.93 10.95 -27.92
N ASP A 5 18.72 11.11 -28.43
CA ASP A 5 17.50 11.25 -27.64
C ASP A 5 17.26 9.90 -26.93
N SER A 6 17.85 9.75 -25.75
CA SER A 6 17.50 8.68 -24.82
C SER A 6 16.44 9.22 -23.89
N SER A 7 15.21 9.27 -24.39
CA SER A 7 14.00 9.27 -23.59
C SER A 7 13.94 7.96 -22.78
N ALA A 8 14.77 7.86 -21.75
CA ALA A 8 14.79 6.78 -20.79
C ALA A 8 13.57 6.93 -19.89
N SER A 9 12.44 6.40 -20.36
CA SER A 9 11.29 6.10 -19.50
C SER A 9 11.71 4.95 -18.57
N SER A 10 12.48 5.28 -17.55
CA SER A 10 12.93 4.37 -16.50
C SER A 10 11.83 4.25 -15.46
N SER A 11 10.67 3.70 -15.83
CA SER A 11 9.70 3.25 -14.84
C SER A 11 10.27 1.99 -14.20
N SER A 12 11.10 2.14 -13.16
CA SER A 12 11.58 1.01 -12.39
C SER A 12 10.39 0.40 -11.64
N SER A 13 10.01 -0.83 -12.01
CA SER A 13 9.00 -1.59 -11.29
C SER A 13 9.54 -1.89 -9.90
N PHE A 14 9.03 -1.21 -8.88
CA PHE A 14 9.41 -1.45 -7.48
C PHE A 14 8.54 -2.57 -6.92
N VAL A 15 9.16 -3.70 -6.55
CA VAL A 15 8.48 -4.78 -5.83
C VAL A 15 8.45 -4.39 -4.35
N PHE A 16 7.27 -3.99 -3.86
CA PHE A 16 7.12 -3.67 -2.45
C PHE A 16 7.34 -4.90 -1.55
N PRO A 17 7.92 -4.72 -0.35
CA PRO A 17 8.04 -5.78 0.63
C PRO A 17 6.65 -6.38 0.96
N PRO A 18 6.59 -7.64 1.41
CA PRO A 18 5.34 -8.39 1.60
C PRO A 18 4.37 -7.79 2.63
N PHE A 19 4.77 -6.75 3.35
CA PHE A 19 3.98 -6.05 4.37
C PHE A 19 3.48 -4.67 3.94
N PHE A 20 3.75 -4.24 2.71
CA PHE A 20 3.10 -3.03 2.21
C PHE A 20 1.59 -3.30 2.08
N PRO A 21 0.71 -2.40 2.56
CA PRO A 21 -0.73 -2.61 2.45
C PRO A 21 -1.15 -2.54 0.97
N LEU A 22 -1.13 -3.69 0.31
CA LEU A 22 -1.57 -3.86 -1.06
C LEU A 22 -3.08 -3.96 -1.06
N VAL A 23 -3.76 -2.82 -1.21
CA VAL A 23 -5.18 -2.83 -1.55
C VAL A 23 -5.29 -3.30 -2.99
N ARG A 24 -5.61 -4.58 -3.17
CA ARG A 24 -5.90 -5.13 -4.49
C ARG A 24 -7.30 -4.71 -4.90
N LYS A 25 -7.52 -4.49 -6.20
CA LYS A 25 -8.79 -3.98 -6.73
C LYS A 25 -10.00 -4.77 -6.22
N GLU A 26 -9.89 -6.10 -6.21
CA GLU A 26 -10.95 -6.99 -5.73
C GLU A 26 -11.19 -6.94 -4.21
N CYS A 27 -10.28 -6.33 -3.44
CA CYS A 27 -10.34 -6.20 -1.98
C CYS A 27 -10.55 -4.76 -1.50
N GLU A 28 -10.78 -3.81 -2.41
CA GLU A 28 -10.95 -2.39 -2.09
C GLU A 28 -12.06 -2.16 -1.06
N ALA A 29 -13.22 -2.82 -1.21
CA ALA A 29 -14.33 -2.65 -0.28
C ALA A 29 -13.98 -3.07 1.16
N GLN A 30 -13.28 -4.20 1.32
CA GLN A 30 -12.84 -4.70 2.63
C GLN A 30 -11.72 -3.83 3.20
N ALA A 31 -10.81 -3.37 2.36
CA ALA A 31 -9.75 -2.45 2.75
C ALA A 31 -10.31 -1.11 3.25
N THR A 32 -11.26 -0.52 2.52
CA THR A 32 -11.93 0.72 2.92
C THR A 32 -12.64 0.56 4.26
N ALA A 33 -13.38 -0.54 4.46
CA ALA A 33 -14.05 -0.80 5.72
C ALA A 33 -13.05 -0.95 6.90
N PHE A 34 -11.94 -1.66 6.67
CA PHE A 34 -10.90 -1.83 7.68
C PHE A 34 -10.20 -0.51 8.00
N PHE A 35 -9.74 0.24 7.00
CA PHE A 35 -9.01 1.48 7.23
C PHE A 35 -9.89 2.58 7.80
N ALA A 36 -11.16 2.67 7.42
CA ALA A 36 -12.11 3.58 8.06
C ALA A 36 -12.29 3.27 9.55
N CYS A 37 -12.33 1.98 9.92
CA CYS A 37 -12.38 1.58 11.32
C CYS A 37 -11.09 1.95 12.07
N VAL A 38 -9.92 1.67 11.48
CA VAL A 38 -8.62 2.01 12.07
C VAL A 38 -8.48 3.51 12.28
N GLU A 39 -8.92 4.32 11.32
CA GLU A 39 -8.91 5.78 11.42
C GLU A 39 -9.82 6.27 12.54
N GLY A 40 -11.04 5.72 12.66
CA GLY A 40 -11.96 6.05 13.75
C GLY A 40 -11.49 5.57 15.13
N ALA A 41 -10.68 4.51 15.19
CA ALA A 41 -10.11 3.98 16.42
C ALA A 41 -8.81 4.69 16.84
N ASN A 42 -8.18 5.45 15.94
CA ASN A 42 -6.90 6.08 16.22
C ASN A 42 -7.07 7.31 17.11
N VAL A 43 -6.51 7.26 18.32
CA VAL A 43 -6.48 8.38 19.27
C VAL A 43 -5.04 8.90 19.37
N PRO A 44 -4.71 10.03 18.72
CA PRO A 44 -3.35 10.56 18.73
C PRO A 44 -2.83 10.81 20.14
N GLY A 45 -1.66 10.25 20.45
CA GLY A 45 -1.02 10.41 21.76
C GLY A 45 -1.54 9.48 22.86
N ASP A 46 -2.57 8.68 22.60
CA ASP A 46 -3.07 7.66 23.54
C ASP A 46 -3.08 6.26 22.90
N ALA A 47 -1.98 5.54 23.11
CA ALA A 47 -1.85 4.17 22.62
C ALA A 47 -2.83 3.20 23.29
N GLY A 48 -3.23 3.46 24.54
CA GLY A 48 -4.12 2.58 25.30
C GLY A 48 -5.54 2.63 24.76
N GLU A 49 -6.07 3.84 24.54
CA GLU A 49 -7.38 4.04 23.92
C GLU A 49 -7.39 3.60 22.45
N THR A 50 -6.30 3.87 21.72
CA THR A 50 -6.14 3.35 20.35
C THR A 50 -6.22 1.82 20.30
N LEU A 51 -5.52 1.13 21.20
CA LEU A 51 -5.55 -0.34 21.25
C LEU A 51 -6.94 -0.89 21.58
N LYS A 52 -7.69 -0.24 22.47
CA LYS A 52 -9.08 -0.61 22.76
C LYS A 52 -9.97 -0.40 21.53
N GLY A 53 -9.86 0.76 20.87
CA GLY A 53 -10.60 1.06 19.65
C GLY A 53 -10.35 0.03 18.54
N LEU A 54 -9.09 -0.37 18.35
CA LEU A 54 -8.70 -1.35 17.35
C LEU A 54 -9.32 -2.73 17.55
N GLN A 55 -9.71 -3.10 18.78
CA GLN A 55 -10.40 -4.38 19.02
C GLN A 55 -11.74 -4.45 18.28
N HIS A 56 -12.42 -3.31 18.08
CA HIS A 56 -13.66 -3.24 17.32
C HIS A 56 -13.46 -3.44 15.82
N CYS A 57 -12.25 -3.21 15.30
CA CYS A 57 -11.91 -3.38 13.89
C CYS A 57 -11.56 -4.81 13.49
N ARG A 58 -11.64 -5.76 14.43
CA ARG A 58 -11.23 -7.16 14.21
C ARG A 58 -11.98 -7.81 13.05
N SER A 59 -13.30 -7.63 12.97
CA SER A 59 -14.11 -8.24 11.91
C SER A 59 -13.71 -7.72 10.51
N SER A 60 -13.55 -6.41 10.37
CA SER A 60 -13.09 -5.80 9.12
C SER A 60 -11.64 -6.18 8.78
N SER A 61 -10.78 -6.31 9.78
CA SER A 61 -9.39 -6.76 9.61
C SER A 61 -9.34 -8.19 9.09
N GLU A 62 -10.10 -9.12 9.68
CA GLU A 62 -10.17 -10.51 9.24
C GLU A 62 -10.72 -10.63 7.80
N ALA A 63 -11.75 -9.85 7.46
CA ALA A 63 -12.31 -9.80 6.10
C ALA A 63 -11.29 -9.30 5.07
N TYR A 64 -10.57 -8.21 5.39
CA TYR A 64 -9.51 -7.69 4.53
C TYR A 64 -8.36 -8.71 4.37
N HIS A 65 -7.87 -9.29 5.47
CA HIS A 65 -6.81 -10.31 5.43
C HIS A 65 -7.22 -11.57 4.66
N ALA A 66 -8.48 -11.99 4.77
CA ALA A 66 -8.99 -13.14 4.01
C ALA A 66 -9.01 -12.84 2.51
N CYS A 67 -9.51 -11.66 2.12
CA CYS A 67 -9.52 -11.23 0.72
C CYS A 67 -8.11 -11.12 0.16
N THR A 68 -7.21 -10.41 0.85
CA THR A 68 -5.83 -10.21 0.41
C THR A 68 -5.08 -11.53 0.29
N ARG A 69 -5.23 -12.46 1.24
CA ARG A 69 -4.62 -13.79 1.13
C ARG A 69 -5.13 -14.58 -0.07
N LYS A 70 -6.45 -14.60 -0.28
CA LYS A 70 -7.05 -15.29 -1.44
C LYS A 70 -6.55 -14.71 -2.75
N SER A 71 -6.52 -13.38 -2.81
CA SER A 71 -6.07 -12.63 -3.95
C SER A 71 -4.59 -12.94 -4.25
N LEU A 72 -3.70 -12.88 -3.25
CA LEU A 72 -2.26 -13.18 -3.41
C LEU A 72 -1.98 -14.65 -3.77
N ALA A 73 -2.86 -15.57 -3.38
CA ALA A 73 -2.74 -16.98 -3.73
C ALA A 73 -3.15 -17.29 -5.18
N ASP A 74 -3.79 -16.35 -5.88
CA ASP A 74 -4.18 -16.52 -7.29
C ASP A 74 -2.96 -16.25 -8.21
N PRO A 75 -2.40 -17.28 -8.88
CA PRO A 75 -1.25 -17.12 -9.75
C PRO A 75 -1.56 -16.32 -11.03
N LYS A 76 -2.85 -16.11 -11.35
CA LYS A 76 -3.29 -15.30 -12.50
C LYS A 76 -3.54 -13.85 -12.15
N ALA A 77 -3.65 -13.53 -10.85
CA ALA A 77 -4.00 -12.19 -10.44
C ALA A 77 -2.77 -11.29 -10.60
N PRO A 78 -2.88 -10.15 -11.32
CA PRO A 78 -1.74 -9.31 -11.65
C PRO A 78 -1.08 -8.79 -10.37
N LEU A 79 0.26 -8.91 -10.29
CA LEU A 79 1.01 -8.34 -9.17
C LEU A 79 0.62 -6.86 -9.04
N PRO A 80 0.36 -6.38 -7.81
CA PRO A 80 0.00 -4.98 -7.62
C PRO A 80 1.20 -4.10 -7.99
N THR A 81 1.13 -3.48 -9.17
CA THR A 81 2.11 -2.52 -9.64
C THR A 81 1.72 -1.14 -9.12
N VAL A 82 2.51 -0.60 -8.20
CA VAL A 82 2.39 0.79 -7.75
C VAL A 82 3.46 1.60 -8.48
N PHE A 83 3.04 2.63 -9.21
CA PHE A 83 3.97 3.57 -9.82
C PHE A 83 4.43 4.57 -8.76
N VAL A 84 5.73 4.58 -8.48
CA VAL A 84 6.35 5.56 -7.58
C VAL A 84 7.19 6.52 -8.40
N ASP A 85 6.89 7.82 -8.33
CA ASP A 85 7.76 8.86 -8.88
C ASP A 85 8.95 9.05 -7.92
N PHE A 86 10.04 8.33 -8.17
CA PHE A 86 11.29 8.58 -7.47
C PHE A 86 11.86 9.93 -7.93
N GLN A 87 11.73 10.97 -7.10
CA GLN A 87 12.54 12.17 -7.27
C GLN A 87 13.93 11.94 -6.64
N PRO A 88 15.00 11.79 -7.44
CA PRO A 88 16.34 11.69 -6.88
C PRO A 88 16.68 12.98 -6.11
N PRO A 89 17.43 12.89 -5.00
CA PRO A 89 17.83 14.07 -4.25
C PRO A 89 18.63 15.00 -5.17
N LYS A 90 18.18 16.25 -5.32
CA LYS A 90 18.93 17.29 -6.01
C LYS A 90 20.26 17.45 -5.28
N ARG A 91 21.36 17.01 -5.90
CA ARG A 91 22.70 17.32 -5.41
C ARG A 91 22.86 18.85 -5.45
N THR A 92 22.70 19.51 -4.31
CA THR A 92 23.19 20.88 -4.14
C THR A 92 24.71 20.82 -4.19
N SER A 93 25.26 21.04 -5.38
CA SER A 93 26.67 21.40 -5.55
C SER A 93 26.88 22.71 -4.80
N LYS A 94 27.72 22.65 -3.76
CA LYS A 94 28.26 23.82 -3.08
C LYS A 94 29.67 24.07 -3.60
#